data_AF-A0A927PDR2-F1
#
_entry.id   AF-A0A927PDR2-F1
#
_cell.length_a   1.000
_cell.length_b   1.000
_cell.length_c   1.000
_cell.angle_alpha   90.00
_cell.angle_beta   90.00
_cell.angle_gamma   90.00
#
_symmetry.space_group_name_H-M   'P 1'
#
loop_
_entity.id
_entity.type
_entity.pdbx_description
1 polymer ?
#
loop_
_entity_poly.entity_id
_entity_poly.type
_entity_poly.pdbx_seq_one_letter_code
_entity_poly.pdbx_strand_id
1 'polypeptide(L)'
;MIITQKKPLEELLGMLDGAKTVALVGCGSCATACATGGEKEIADLTKVLEQHGMKVVATAMSEYCCMHLKTRTILKPVIAANPDAVVAMSCGDGVQVIAQYCKCPVYPSNNTMFLGESVKLGLFEEACHLCGDCVLGKTGGICPISRCAKSLVNGPCGGSRNGKCEVNPENPCAWIEIYNKLVELGQEYKIGITRDDKGYEKVSYPRTINIRGDKK
;
A
#
# COMPACT_ATOMS: atom_id res chain seq x y z
N MET A 1 6.07 -3.25 -1.24
CA MET A 1 5.38 -3.06 0.07
C MET A 1 4.29 -2.02 -0.11
N ILE A 2 3.14 -2.14 0.58
CA ILE A 2 2.13 -1.08 0.56
C ILE A 2 2.58 0.04 1.49
N ILE A 3 2.82 1.22 0.94
CA ILE A 3 3.22 2.38 1.73
C ILE A 3 2.01 2.92 2.48
N THR A 4 2.18 3.12 3.78
CA THR A 4 1.17 3.71 4.65
C THR A 4 1.73 4.96 5.32
N GLN A 5 0.88 5.97 5.45
CA GLN A 5 1.21 7.22 6.15
C GLN A 5 0.23 7.41 7.30
N LYS A 6 0.70 7.82 8.48
CA LYS A 6 -0.20 8.14 9.59
C LYS A 6 -1.15 9.25 9.16
N LYS A 7 -2.43 9.09 9.48
CA LYS A 7 -3.39 10.19 9.38
C LYS A 7 -3.03 11.28 10.39
N PRO A 8 -3.42 12.55 10.13
CA PRO A 8 -3.43 13.57 11.16
C PRO A 8 -4.14 13.06 12.41
N LEU A 9 -3.59 13.38 13.59
CA LEU A 9 -4.14 12.86 14.85
C LEU A 9 -5.57 13.33 15.06
N GLU A 10 -5.86 14.57 14.70
CA GLU A 10 -7.16 15.22 14.81
C GLU A 10 -8.22 14.51 13.95
N GLU A 11 -7.84 14.01 12.77
CA GLU A 11 -8.73 13.21 11.92
C GLU A 11 -9.08 11.88 12.60
N LEU A 12 -8.09 11.21 13.21
CA LEU A 12 -8.31 9.97 13.96
C LEU A 12 -9.18 10.20 15.20
N LEU A 13 -8.90 11.24 15.98
CA LEU A 13 -9.69 11.60 17.16
C LEU A 13 -11.13 11.95 16.79
N GLY A 14 -11.35 12.65 15.66
CA GLY A 14 -12.68 12.93 15.14
C GLY A 14 -13.46 11.67 14.76
N MET A 15 -12.79 10.65 14.19
CA MET A 15 -13.43 9.35 13.91
C MET A 15 -13.76 8.58 15.20
N LEU A 16 -13.01 8.79 16.28
CA LEU A 16 -13.20 8.14 17.58
C LEU A 16 -14.13 8.92 18.52
N ASP A 17 -14.80 9.97 18.03
CA ASP A 17 -15.69 10.78 18.84
C ASP A 17 -16.76 9.93 19.54
N GLY A 18 -16.92 10.16 20.84
CA GLY A 18 -17.83 9.41 21.71
C GLY A 18 -17.35 8.01 22.14
N ALA A 19 -16.25 7.47 21.61
CA ALA A 19 -15.69 6.19 22.07
C ALA A 19 -15.02 6.36 23.45
N LYS A 20 -15.30 5.46 24.40
CA LYS A 20 -14.64 5.45 25.72
C LYS A 20 -13.58 4.36 25.82
N THR A 21 -13.81 3.25 25.13
CA THR A 21 -12.91 2.10 25.08
C THR A 21 -12.53 1.80 23.64
N VAL A 22 -11.24 1.61 23.41
CA VAL A 22 -10.71 1.33 22.08
C VAL A 22 -9.79 0.12 22.12
N ALA A 23 -9.66 -0.58 21.01
CA ALA A 23 -8.60 -1.57 20.81
C ALA A 23 -7.71 -1.17 19.63
N LEU A 24 -6.43 -1.51 19.70
CA LEU A 24 -5.46 -1.21 18.64
C LEU A 24 -5.05 -2.50 17.93
N VAL A 25 -5.07 -2.49 16.59
CA VAL A 25 -4.61 -3.62 15.78
C VAL A 25 -3.52 -3.16 14.83
N GLY A 26 -2.29 -3.60 15.06
CA GLY A 26 -1.13 -3.30 14.21
C GLY A 26 -0.90 -4.32 13.10
N CYS A 27 -0.15 -3.89 12.09
CA CYS A 27 0.30 -4.70 10.96
C CYS A 27 1.82 -4.80 10.93
N GLY A 28 2.33 -5.98 11.26
CA GLY A 28 3.73 -6.31 11.48
C GLY A 28 4.64 -6.22 10.26
N SER A 29 4.07 -6.17 9.06
CA SER A 29 4.82 -6.13 7.79
C SER A 29 4.89 -4.71 7.22
N CYS A 30 4.04 -4.37 6.23
CA CYS A 30 4.16 -3.13 5.48
C CYS A 30 4.01 -1.87 6.35
N ALA A 31 3.09 -1.87 7.31
CA ALA A 31 2.89 -0.71 8.19
C ALA A 31 4.03 -0.51 9.18
N THR A 32 4.59 -1.59 9.75
CA THR A 32 5.83 -1.56 10.54
C THR A 32 7.00 -1.03 9.72
N ALA A 33 7.17 -1.48 8.47
CA ALA A 33 8.24 -0.98 7.61
C ALA A 33 8.10 0.53 7.29
N CYS A 34 6.88 1.06 7.35
CA CYS A 34 6.61 2.50 7.23
C CYS A 34 6.64 3.25 8.57
N ALA A 35 6.94 2.59 9.69
CA ALA A 35 6.84 3.15 11.06
C ALA A 35 5.44 3.73 11.36
N THR A 36 4.39 3.02 10.94
CA THR A 36 2.99 3.45 11.05
C THR A 36 2.06 2.43 11.70
N GLY A 37 2.56 1.26 12.12
CA GLY A 37 1.69 0.21 12.67
C GLY A 37 2.40 -0.94 13.38
N GLY A 38 3.68 -0.80 13.68
CA GLY A 38 4.44 -1.77 14.47
C GLY A 38 4.19 -1.63 15.96
N GLU A 39 4.87 -2.45 16.77
CA GLU A 39 4.68 -2.49 18.22
C GLU A 39 4.99 -1.15 18.89
N LYS A 40 6.04 -0.48 18.42
CA LYS A 40 6.39 0.88 18.86
C LYS A 40 5.24 1.85 18.59
N GLU A 41 4.64 1.80 17.40
CA GLU A 41 3.54 2.71 17.05
C GLU A 41 2.26 2.41 17.84
N ILE A 42 1.98 1.13 18.13
CA ILE A 42 0.89 0.77 19.06
C ILE A 42 1.15 1.40 20.42
N ALA A 43 2.35 1.21 20.99
CA ALA A 43 2.68 1.75 22.30
C ALA A 43 2.60 3.29 22.35
N ASP A 44 3.05 3.97 21.30
CA ASP A 44 2.96 5.42 21.19
C ASP A 44 1.50 5.88 21.08
N LEU A 45 0.69 5.24 20.23
CA LEU A 45 -0.72 5.60 20.07
C LEU A 45 -1.55 5.29 21.32
N THR A 46 -1.24 4.21 22.05
CA THR A 46 -1.89 3.90 23.34
C THR A 46 -1.79 5.09 24.29
N LYS A 47 -0.57 5.62 24.48
CA LYS A 47 -0.34 6.78 25.36
C LYS A 47 -1.14 8.00 24.90
N VAL A 48 -1.15 8.26 23.59
CA VAL A 48 -1.89 9.41 23.01
C VAL A 48 -3.39 9.29 23.25
N LEU A 49 -3.98 8.12 23.02
CA LEU A 49 -5.43 7.93 23.22
C LEU A 49 -5.82 7.97 24.70
N GLU A 50 -4.98 7.44 25.59
CA GLU A 50 -5.18 7.53 27.04
C GLU A 50 -5.12 8.97 27.57
N GLN A 51 -4.23 9.79 27.02
CA GLN A 51 -4.20 11.23 27.32
C GLN A 51 -5.47 11.97 26.87
N HIS A 52 -6.16 11.47 25.85
CA HIS A 52 -7.43 12.00 25.37
C HIS A 52 -8.65 11.36 26.05
N GLY A 53 -8.45 10.63 27.16
CA GLY A 53 -9.53 10.10 27.98
C GLY A 53 -10.15 8.78 27.48
N MET A 54 -9.59 8.16 26.45
CA MET A 54 -9.98 6.83 25.99
C MET A 54 -9.18 5.74 26.72
N LYS A 55 -9.80 4.61 27.04
CA LYS A 55 -9.11 3.45 27.59
C LYS A 55 -8.76 2.45 26.49
N VAL A 56 -7.49 2.10 26.32
CA VAL A 56 -7.09 1.00 25.43
C VAL A 56 -7.32 -0.33 26.14
N VAL A 57 -8.32 -1.10 25.71
CA VAL A 57 -8.75 -2.35 26.40
C VAL A 57 -8.11 -3.60 25.82
N ALA A 58 -7.61 -3.54 24.59
CA ALA A 58 -6.88 -4.64 23.97
C ALA A 58 -5.94 -4.10 22.89
N THR A 59 -4.84 -4.83 22.68
CA THR A 59 -3.96 -4.64 21.53
C THR A 59 -3.73 -5.97 20.84
N ALA A 60 -3.50 -5.93 19.53
CA ALA A 60 -3.18 -7.11 18.75
C ALA A 60 -2.22 -6.76 17.61
N MET A 61 -1.38 -7.71 17.21
CA MET A 61 -0.43 -7.56 16.11
C MET A 61 -0.60 -8.73 15.14
N SER A 62 -0.96 -8.42 13.89
CA SER A 62 -0.96 -9.42 12.82
C SER A 62 0.25 -9.16 11.93
N GLU A 63 0.99 -10.22 11.55
CA GLU A 63 2.09 -10.09 10.58
C GLU A 63 1.59 -9.41 9.29
N TYR A 64 0.41 -9.81 8.82
CA TYR A 64 -0.30 -9.21 7.70
C TYR A 64 -1.80 -9.09 8.02
N CYS A 65 -2.30 -7.87 8.23
CA CYS A 65 -3.73 -7.65 8.48
C CYS A 65 -4.63 -8.01 7.29
N CYS A 66 -4.09 -8.05 6.07
CA CYS A 66 -4.82 -8.44 4.85
C CYS A 66 -4.99 -9.96 4.69
N MET A 67 -4.54 -10.78 5.66
CA MET A 67 -4.67 -12.24 5.60
C MET A 67 -5.81 -12.74 6.50
N HIS A 68 -7.04 -12.76 5.98
CA HIS A 68 -8.28 -13.14 6.68
C HIS A 68 -8.13 -14.16 7.83
N LEU A 69 -7.69 -15.39 7.54
CA LEU A 69 -7.65 -16.46 8.55
C LEU A 69 -6.61 -16.22 9.65
N LYS A 70 -5.45 -15.63 9.28
CA LYS A 70 -4.42 -15.27 10.26
C LYS A 70 -4.91 -14.11 11.13
N THR A 71 -5.45 -13.07 10.52
CA THR A 71 -5.96 -11.89 11.22
C THR A 71 -7.12 -12.23 12.16
N ARG A 72 -8.09 -13.06 11.72
CA ARG A 72 -9.19 -13.55 12.56
C ARG A 72 -8.70 -14.18 13.87
N THR A 73 -7.64 -14.98 13.81
CA THR A 73 -7.12 -15.67 14.99
C THR A 73 -6.53 -14.70 16.00
N ILE A 74 -5.81 -13.69 15.51
CA ILE A 74 -5.18 -12.63 16.30
C ILE A 74 -6.23 -11.68 16.91
N LEU A 75 -7.40 -11.52 16.29
CA LEU A 75 -8.46 -10.65 16.78
C LEU A 75 -9.28 -11.24 17.94
N LYS A 76 -9.09 -12.51 18.33
CA LYS A 76 -9.87 -13.13 19.42
C LYS A 76 -9.85 -12.31 20.72
N PRO A 77 -8.72 -11.79 21.22
CA PRO A 77 -8.69 -10.95 22.43
C PRO A 77 -9.39 -9.61 22.23
N VAL A 78 -9.26 -9.00 21.05
CA VAL A 78 -9.92 -7.73 20.69
C VAL A 78 -11.44 -7.90 20.69
N ILE A 79 -11.93 -8.99 20.09
CA ILE A 79 -13.35 -9.33 20.05
C ILE A 79 -13.87 -9.61 21.47
N ALA A 80 -13.12 -10.35 22.27
CA ALA A 80 -13.50 -10.64 23.66
C ALA A 80 -13.54 -9.39 24.55
N ALA A 81 -12.66 -8.42 24.30
CA ALA A 81 -12.64 -7.16 25.02
C ALA A 81 -13.81 -6.23 24.67
N ASN A 82 -14.49 -6.45 23.53
CA ASN A 82 -15.68 -5.75 23.08
C ASN A 82 -15.60 -4.21 23.25
N PRO A 83 -14.61 -3.54 22.61
CA PRO A 83 -14.43 -2.09 22.71
C PRO A 83 -15.53 -1.33 21.95
N ASP A 84 -15.69 -0.04 22.25
CA ASP A 84 -16.56 0.87 21.49
C ASP A 84 -16.09 1.07 20.05
N ALA A 85 -14.77 1.03 19.82
CA ALA A 85 -14.16 1.09 18.49
C ALA A 85 -12.82 0.34 18.40
N VAL A 86 -12.43 -0.04 17.19
CA VAL A 86 -11.09 -0.57 16.90
C VAL A 86 -10.34 0.40 16.01
N VAL A 87 -9.09 0.70 16.34
CA VAL A 87 -8.17 1.44 15.48
C VAL A 87 -7.26 0.46 14.76
N ALA A 88 -7.39 0.40 13.45
CA ALA A 88 -6.58 -0.44 12.58
C ALA A 88 -5.39 0.36 12.05
N MET A 89 -4.19 0.00 12.51
CA MET A 89 -2.91 0.59 12.11
C MET A 89 -2.31 -0.18 10.94
N SER A 90 -3.04 -0.21 9.83
CA SER A 90 -2.73 -1.00 8.63
C SER A 90 -3.12 -0.26 7.35
N CYS A 91 -2.97 -0.89 6.19
CA CYS A 91 -3.55 -0.37 4.94
C CYS A 91 -5.07 -0.59 4.90
N GLY A 92 -5.75 -0.01 3.90
CA GLY A 92 -7.20 -0.07 3.77
C GLY A 92 -7.77 -1.48 3.60
N ASP A 93 -7.01 -2.41 3.03
CA ASP A 93 -7.39 -3.83 2.98
C ASP A 93 -7.37 -4.46 4.39
N GLY A 94 -6.30 -4.22 5.16
CA GLY A 94 -6.21 -4.67 6.55
C GLY A 94 -7.37 -4.16 7.42
N VAL A 95 -7.74 -2.88 7.24
CA VAL A 95 -8.91 -2.27 7.92
C VAL A 95 -10.19 -3.03 7.59
N GLN A 96 -10.43 -3.34 6.31
CA GLN A 96 -11.61 -4.09 5.87
C GLN A 96 -11.64 -5.51 6.43
N VAL A 97 -10.51 -6.23 6.41
CA VAL A 97 -10.42 -7.57 7.00
C VAL A 97 -10.73 -7.54 8.49
N ILE A 98 -10.19 -6.56 9.23
CA ILE A 98 -10.48 -6.41 10.66
C ILE A 98 -11.96 -6.11 10.90
N ALA A 99 -12.54 -5.19 10.11
CA ALA A 99 -13.95 -4.82 10.20
C ALA A 99 -14.90 -6.00 10.00
N GLN A 100 -14.56 -6.98 9.16
CA GLN A 100 -15.39 -8.17 8.95
C GLN A 100 -15.53 -9.07 10.19
N TYR A 101 -14.62 -8.97 11.17
CA TYR A 101 -14.63 -9.79 12.38
C TYR A 101 -15.01 -9.02 13.66
N CYS A 102 -15.07 -7.69 13.59
CA CYS A 102 -15.45 -6.83 14.69
C CYS A 102 -16.92 -6.42 14.56
N LYS A 103 -17.64 -6.35 15.70
CA LYS A 103 -19.02 -5.84 15.73
C LYS A 103 -19.10 -4.32 15.84
N CYS A 104 -18.09 -3.72 16.46
CA CYS A 104 -17.95 -2.27 16.59
C CYS A 104 -17.27 -1.65 15.36
N PRO A 105 -17.39 -0.33 15.16
CA PRO A 105 -16.69 0.38 14.09
C PRO A 105 -15.18 0.17 14.13
N VAL A 106 -14.58 0.04 12.95
CA VAL A 106 -13.14 -0.07 12.76
C VAL A 106 -12.66 1.13 11.96
N TYR A 107 -11.78 1.92 12.55
CA TYR A 107 -11.27 3.15 11.95
C TYR A 107 -9.81 3.00 11.54
N PRO A 108 -9.42 3.50 10.36
CA PRO A 108 -8.02 3.51 9.94
C PRO A 108 -7.23 4.59 10.70
N SER A 109 -6.05 4.26 11.24
CA SER A 109 -5.10 5.29 11.68
C SER A 109 -4.19 5.80 10.56
N ASN A 110 -4.21 5.12 9.41
CA ASN A 110 -3.26 5.33 8.32
C ASN A 110 -3.98 5.53 6.98
N ASN A 111 -3.40 6.37 6.13
CA ASN A 111 -3.70 6.44 4.71
C ASN A 111 -2.92 5.35 3.97
N THR A 112 -3.57 4.71 3.00
CA THR A 112 -2.89 3.82 2.04
C THR A 112 -2.43 4.66 0.87
N MET A 113 -1.13 4.67 0.61
CA MET A 113 -0.53 5.56 -0.38
C MET A 113 -0.39 4.85 -1.72
N PHE A 114 0.65 4.03 -1.87
CA PHE A 114 1.00 3.37 -3.14
C PHE A 114 1.77 2.07 -2.88
N LEU A 115 1.91 1.24 -3.91
CA LEU A 115 2.84 0.11 -3.86
C LEU A 115 4.24 0.59 -4.22
N GLY A 116 5.12 0.54 -3.24
CA GLY A 116 6.45 1.11 -3.35
C GLY A 116 7.54 0.28 -2.70
N GLU A 117 8.70 0.89 -2.63
CA GLU A 117 9.92 0.40 -2.00
C GLU A 117 10.47 1.41 -0.99
N SER A 118 11.19 0.89 0.02
CA SER A 118 11.92 1.70 0.98
C SER A 118 13.31 1.98 0.42
N VAL A 119 13.55 3.21 -0.01
CA VAL A 119 14.85 3.63 -0.55
C VAL A 119 15.82 3.89 0.60
N LYS A 120 15.33 4.56 1.65
CA LYS A 120 16.00 4.77 2.93
C LYS A 120 14.94 4.78 4.02
N LEU A 121 15.34 4.63 5.29
CA LEU A 121 14.41 4.74 6.41
C LEU A 121 13.65 6.08 6.34
N GLY A 122 12.32 6.02 6.21
CA GLY A 122 11.46 7.19 6.10
C GLY A 122 11.37 7.81 4.69
N LEU A 123 12.04 7.23 3.68
CA LEU A 123 11.98 7.65 2.28
C LEU A 123 11.49 6.49 1.40
N PHE A 124 10.32 6.69 0.80
CA PHE A 124 9.63 5.68 0.01
C PHE A 124 9.36 6.20 -1.41
N GLU A 125 9.54 5.33 -2.40
CA GLU A 125 9.24 5.63 -3.80
C GLU A 125 8.17 4.68 -4.35
N GLU A 126 7.29 5.20 -5.20
CA GLU A 126 6.31 4.39 -5.91
C GLU A 126 7.00 3.55 -6.99
N ALA A 127 6.68 2.26 -7.01
CA ALA A 127 7.29 1.30 -7.93
C ALA A 127 6.28 0.59 -8.82
N CYS A 128 4.99 0.51 -8.45
CA CYS A 128 4.00 -0.26 -9.20
C CYS A 128 2.57 0.25 -9.00
N HIS A 129 1.78 0.27 -10.08
CA HIS A 129 0.36 0.65 -10.07
C HIS A 129 -0.61 -0.54 -9.96
N LEU A 130 -0.11 -1.76 -9.66
CA LEU A 130 -0.95 -2.96 -9.50
C LEU A 130 -1.89 -3.23 -10.69
N CYS A 131 -1.39 -2.96 -11.90
CA CYS A 131 -2.20 -2.91 -13.11
C CYS A 131 -2.52 -4.28 -13.73
N GLY A 132 -2.16 -5.39 -13.09
CA GLY A 132 -2.51 -6.76 -13.54
C GLY A 132 -1.82 -7.27 -14.81
N ASP A 133 -1.06 -6.43 -15.50
CA ASP A 133 -0.35 -6.78 -16.74
C ASP A 133 1.09 -6.26 -16.67
N CYS A 134 2.02 -7.16 -16.35
CA CYS A 134 3.40 -6.81 -16.05
C CYS A 134 4.26 -6.79 -17.32
N VAL A 135 4.86 -5.64 -17.62
CA VAL A 135 5.72 -5.45 -18.80
C VAL A 135 7.21 -5.39 -18.48
N LEU A 136 7.59 -5.59 -17.21
CA LEU A 136 8.98 -5.41 -16.73
C LEU A 136 10.01 -6.29 -17.47
N GLY A 137 9.62 -7.50 -17.88
CA GLY A 137 10.47 -8.38 -18.70
C GLY A 137 10.81 -7.81 -20.08
N LYS A 138 10.03 -6.84 -20.57
CA LYS A 138 10.22 -6.14 -21.84
C LYS A 138 10.93 -4.78 -21.68
N THR A 139 11.12 -4.29 -20.46
CA THR A 139 11.61 -2.92 -20.18
C THR A 139 12.80 -2.91 -19.21
N GLY A 140 13.60 -3.98 -19.21
CA GLY A 140 14.82 -4.06 -18.41
C GLY A 140 14.59 -3.99 -16.90
N GLY A 141 13.39 -4.35 -16.43
CA GLY A 141 13.04 -4.27 -15.01
C GLY A 141 12.55 -2.89 -14.55
N ILE A 142 12.44 -1.90 -15.43
CA ILE A 142 11.96 -0.56 -15.10
C ILE A 142 10.52 -0.41 -15.58
N CYS A 143 9.59 -0.06 -14.68
CA CYS A 143 8.17 0.03 -14.99
C CYS A 143 7.85 1.32 -15.77
N PRO A 144 7.43 1.25 -17.05
CA PRO A 144 7.10 2.45 -17.81
C PRO A 144 5.78 3.08 -17.36
N ILE A 145 4.97 2.38 -16.55
CA ILE A 145 3.66 2.85 -16.09
C ILE A 145 3.80 3.71 -14.83
N SER A 146 4.54 3.23 -13.83
CA SER A 146 4.76 3.95 -12.57
C SER A 146 5.90 4.96 -12.65
N ARG A 147 6.90 4.75 -13.52
CA ARG A 147 8.05 5.67 -13.61
C ARG A 147 7.86 6.77 -14.66
N CYS A 148 6.88 6.65 -15.55
CA CYS A 148 6.56 7.69 -16.53
C CYS A 148 5.32 8.45 -16.10
N ALA A 149 5.38 9.78 -16.04
CA ALA A 149 4.24 10.64 -15.72
C ALA A 149 3.04 10.47 -16.69
N LYS A 150 3.28 9.95 -17.90
CA LYS A 150 2.25 9.66 -18.91
C LYS A 150 1.93 8.17 -19.04
N SER A 151 2.57 7.32 -18.22
CA SER A 151 2.40 5.87 -18.22
C SER A 151 2.50 5.18 -19.60
N LEU A 152 3.31 5.73 -20.52
CA LEU A 152 3.42 5.24 -21.89
C LEU A 152 4.16 3.91 -21.95
N VAL A 153 3.56 2.90 -22.59
CA VAL A 153 4.14 1.55 -22.73
C VAL A 153 4.88 1.32 -24.05
N ASN A 154 4.74 2.22 -25.02
CA ASN A 154 5.24 2.05 -26.40
C ASN A 154 6.40 2.98 -26.77
N GLY A 155 7.09 3.57 -25.81
CA GLY A 155 8.28 4.38 -26.05
C GLY A 155 8.22 5.80 -25.45
N PRO A 156 9.29 6.59 -25.64
CA PRO A 156 9.37 7.95 -25.14
C PRO A 156 8.33 8.88 -25.78
N CYS A 157 7.83 9.85 -25.00
CA CYS A 157 6.87 10.85 -25.50
C CYS A 157 7.49 12.04 -26.25
N GLY A 158 8.83 12.09 -26.38
CA GLY A 158 9.56 13.27 -26.87
C GLY A 158 9.72 14.40 -25.84
N GLY A 159 8.93 14.38 -24.76
CA GLY A 159 8.94 15.38 -23.69
C GLY A 159 10.04 15.20 -22.63
N SER A 160 11.26 14.78 -23.02
CA SER A 160 12.38 14.73 -22.08
C SER A 160 13.43 15.77 -22.41
N ARG A 161 13.94 16.44 -21.38
CA ARG A 161 15.01 17.45 -21.50
C ARG A 161 16.15 17.08 -20.55
N ASN A 162 17.38 16.99 -21.06
CA ASN A 162 18.58 16.65 -20.27
C ASN A 162 18.40 15.38 -19.41
N GLY A 163 17.76 14.34 -19.95
CA GLY A 163 17.50 13.09 -19.23
C GLY A 163 16.32 13.12 -18.24
N LYS A 164 15.65 14.27 -18.06
CA LYS A 164 14.55 14.47 -17.10
C LYS A 164 13.17 14.52 -17.79
N CYS A 165 12.13 14.22 -17.02
CA CYS A 165 10.74 14.32 -17.47
C CYS A 165 10.26 15.78 -17.54
N GLU A 166 9.51 16.16 -18.57
CA GLU A 166 8.91 17.51 -18.65
C GLU A 166 7.84 17.79 -17.59
N VAL A 167 7.12 16.77 -17.13
CA VAL A 167 6.01 16.94 -16.17
C VAL A 167 6.53 17.15 -14.76
N ASN A 168 7.59 16.43 -14.40
CA ASN A 168 8.30 16.59 -13.13
C ASN A 168 9.81 16.55 -13.40
N PRO A 169 10.49 17.71 -13.44
CA PRO A 169 11.91 17.81 -13.72
C PRO A 169 12.83 17.11 -12.71
N GLU A 170 12.35 16.81 -11.51
CA GLU A 170 13.12 16.04 -10.52
C GLU A 170 13.25 14.57 -10.96
N ASN A 171 12.24 14.06 -11.68
CA ASN A 171 12.19 12.67 -12.10
C ASN A 171 13.04 12.42 -13.35
N PRO A 172 13.86 11.34 -13.37
CA PRO A 172 14.49 10.88 -14.60
C PRO A 172 13.43 10.42 -15.61
N CYS A 173 13.72 10.58 -16.90
CA CYS A 173 12.86 10.06 -17.95
C CYS A 173 12.92 8.52 -17.94
N ALA A 174 11.80 7.87 -17.59
CA ALA A 174 11.71 6.41 -17.53
C ALA A 174 12.20 5.71 -18.81
N TRP A 175 11.92 6.28 -19.99
CA TRP A 175 12.33 5.65 -21.26
C TRP A 175 13.81 5.78 -21.58
N ILE A 176 14.47 6.82 -21.07
CA ILE A 176 15.95 6.92 -21.14
C ILE A 176 16.57 5.87 -20.21
N GLU A 177 16.05 5.75 -18.99
CA GLU A 177 16.50 4.72 -18.04
C GLU A 177 16.28 3.30 -18.58
N ILE A 178 15.11 3.01 -19.16
CA ILE A 178 14.80 1.73 -19.81
C ILE A 178 15.78 1.43 -20.94
N TYR A 179 16.04 2.40 -21.83
CA TYR A 179 16.97 2.24 -22.93
C TYR A 179 18.38 1.91 -22.42
N ASN A 180 18.91 2.73 -21.52
CA ASN A 180 20.24 2.52 -20.93
C ASN A 180 20.33 1.13 -20.28
N LYS A 181 19.29 0.75 -19.53
CA LYS A 181 19.26 -0.55 -18.87
C LYS A 181 19.24 -1.72 -19.85
N LEU A 182 18.52 -1.59 -20.97
CA LEU A 182 18.49 -2.62 -22.01
C LEU A 182 19.81 -2.72 -22.76
N VAL A 183 20.50 -1.60 -23.00
CA VAL A 183 21.85 -1.59 -23.59
C VAL A 183 22.85 -2.31 -22.68
N GLU A 184 22.84 -2.02 -21.38
CA GLU A 184 23.68 -2.73 -20.38
C GLU A 184 23.49 -4.25 -20.42
N LEU A 185 22.27 -4.70 -20.72
CA LEU A 185 21.90 -6.12 -20.75
C LEU A 185 22.12 -6.78 -22.12
N GLY A 186 22.52 -6.05 -23.16
CA GLY A 186 22.56 -6.54 -24.55
C GLY A 186 21.17 -6.92 -25.08
N GLN A 187 20.13 -6.19 -24.67
CA GLN A 187 18.72 -6.44 -25.00
C GLN A 187 18.06 -5.22 -25.68
N GLU A 188 18.84 -4.36 -26.31
CA GLU A 188 18.40 -3.15 -26.99
C GLU A 188 17.32 -3.41 -28.06
N TYR A 189 17.34 -4.60 -28.68
CA TYR A 189 16.33 -5.03 -29.64
C TYR A 189 14.90 -4.99 -29.08
N LYS A 190 14.72 -5.08 -27.74
CA LYS A 190 13.40 -5.01 -27.09
C LYS A 190 12.74 -3.63 -27.17
N ILE A 191 13.49 -2.58 -27.49
CA ILE A 191 12.93 -1.24 -27.72
C ILE A 191 12.05 -1.23 -28.97
N GLY A 192 12.45 -1.95 -30.03
CA GLY A 192 11.69 -2.01 -31.28
C GLY A 192 10.46 -2.92 -31.25
N ILE A 193 10.20 -3.61 -30.15
CA ILE A 193 9.05 -4.51 -30.02
C ILE A 193 7.80 -3.70 -29.68
N THR A 194 6.84 -3.66 -30.60
CA THR A 194 5.50 -3.10 -30.34
C THR A 194 4.81 -3.87 -29.22
N ARG A 195 4.14 -3.15 -28.33
CA ARG A 195 3.33 -3.74 -27.26
C ARG A 195 1.88 -3.40 -27.52
N ASP A 196 1.02 -4.38 -27.33
CA ASP A 196 -0.42 -4.17 -27.38
C ASP A 196 -0.80 -3.10 -26.36
N ASP A 197 -1.79 -2.29 -26.73
CA ASP A 197 -2.36 -1.34 -25.79
C ASP A 197 -2.92 -2.10 -24.59
N LYS A 198 -2.63 -1.57 -23.41
CA LYS A 198 -2.80 -2.28 -22.15
C LYS A 198 -4.22 -2.76 -21.88
N GLY A 199 -5.25 -2.13 -22.47
CA GLY A 199 -6.66 -2.51 -22.33
C GLY A 199 -7.11 -2.65 -20.87
N TYR A 200 -7.80 -1.65 -20.33
CA TYR A 200 -8.23 -1.73 -18.92
C TYR A 200 -9.43 -2.69 -18.71
N GLU A 201 -9.96 -3.34 -19.75
CA GLU A 201 -11.14 -4.20 -19.61
C GLU A 201 -10.89 -5.41 -18.69
N LYS A 202 -9.73 -6.05 -18.85
CA LYS A 202 -9.34 -7.25 -18.09
C LYS A 202 -8.98 -6.96 -16.63
N VAL A 203 -8.87 -5.68 -16.27
CA VAL A 203 -8.49 -5.23 -14.93
C VAL A 203 -9.51 -4.26 -14.33
N SER A 204 -10.73 -4.29 -14.86
CA SER A 204 -11.89 -3.60 -14.29
C SER A 204 -12.19 -4.12 -12.87
N TYR A 205 -12.57 -3.21 -11.98
CA TYR A 205 -12.91 -3.54 -10.59
C TYR A 205 -14.38 -3.98 -10.48
N PRO A 206 -14.73 -4.89 -9.55
CA PRO A 206 -13.84 -5.66 -8.68
C PRO A 206 -13.16 -6.84 -9.40
N ARG A 207 -11.92 -7.15 -9.01
CA ARG A 207 -11.12 -8.23 -9.61
C ARG A 207 -11.12 -9.47 -8.72
N THR A 208 -11.15 -10.66 -9.32
CA THR A 208 -10.98 -11.94 -8.60
C THR A 208 -10.09 -12.88 -9.42
N ILE A 209 -9.11 -13.50 -8.77
CA ILE A 209 -8.26 -14.54 -9.37
C ILE A 209 -8.42 -15.81 -8.54
N ASN A 210 -8.84 -16.90 -9.17
CA ASN A 210 -9.01 -18.19 -8.51
C ASN A 210 -8.07 -19.23 -9.14
N ILE A 211 -6.96 -19.52 -8.45
CA ILE A 211 -5.97 -20.52 -8.89
C ILE A 211 -6.45 -21.96 -8.71
N ARG A 212 -7.59 -22.18 -8.05
CA ARG A 212 -8.18 -23.52 -7.85
C ARG A 212 -9.14 -23.90 -8.98
N GLY A 213 -9.22 -23.10 -10.04
CA GLY A 213 -10.21 -23.23 -11.12
C GLY A 213 -11.57 -22.70 -10.70
N ASP A 214 -12.54 -22.71 -11.63
CA ASP A 214 -13.90 -22.25 -11.35
C ASP A 214 -14.50 -23.08 -10.21
N LYS A 215 -14.72 -22.44 -9.07
CA LYS A 215 -15.66 -22.97 -8.09
C LYS A 215 -17.04 -22.78 -8.70
N LYS A 216 -17.62 -23.87 -9.21
CA LYS A 216 -19.06 -23.95 -9.44
C LYS A 216 -19.82 -23.62 -8.16
#